data_AF-A0A7J0C3A6-F1
#
_entry.id   AF-A0A7J0C3A6-F1
#
_cell.length_a   1.000
_cell.length_b   1.000
_cell.length_c   1.000
_cell.angle_alpha   90.00
_cell.angle_beta   90.00
_cell.angle_gamma   90.00
#
_symmetry.space_group_name_H-M   'P 1'
#
loop_
_entity.id
_entity.type
_entity.pdbx_description
1 polymer ?
#
loop_
_entity_poly.entity_id
_entity_poly.type
_entity_poly.pdbx_seq_one_letter_code
_entity_poly.pdbx_strand_id
1 'polypeptide(L)'
;MRITGISTHVVGTPWRNLTYVQVHTDEGLTGVGETRMLGRTDALVGYLHEAAANHVTGSDPFAVEDLVRRMKYGDYGRAGEIVMSGIAVVEMACWDIKGKALGVPVWQLLGGKVTDRVKAYANGWYTTERTPQAYHEAARAVVERGYRALKIDPFGTGHFELGQEETRYAVSLIEAVRDAIGPDTELMLEMHGRFSPSTAVRIAHEMAPFRPAWLEEPVPPENLKALSKVADKVDLPIATGERIHDRIEFRELFESQAADIIQPDLGHIGGILEARKLAATAETHYTLVAPHNVGGSVLTAASLQLAGCTPNFKILEHFNDFADADIKKVVKGAPQVDPATGCFELSHAPGLGVELDVDAAAEFPSSRPASTCGPRAGRRGSPSECPLPLTGRRPAGAAPAHHGAPARAGAGRGQGAGRRGRDLHERPRAPRRPARRRLRPLSGGARPRVVRHRRRGGPGRRPGADRPADGGGGVPGLRAVRAVPLRGDLAVHGRIRRDGLHPARRLRRPRRGPGAAAAPAGRRRRSAGRRPAGAGRRGRRGGTGRGARAG
;
A
#
# COMPACT_ATOMS: atom_id res chain seq x y z
N MET A 1 -31.49 -7.89 -0.46
CA MET A 1 -30.52 -7.49 -1.48
C MET A 1 -29.64 -8.65 -1.90
N ARG A 2 -29.45 -8.82 -3.21
CA ARG A 2 -28.52 -9.78 -3.83
C ARG A 2 -27.78 -9.12 -4.96
N ILE A 3 -26.53 -9.54 -5.18
CA ILE A 3 -25.71 -9.10 -6.31
C ILE A 3 -26.22 -9.77 -7.59
N THR A 4 -26.50 -8.97 -8.62
CA THR A 4 -26.98 -9.44 -9.94
C THR A 4 -25.83 -9.63 -10.93
N GLY A 5 -24.70 -8.97 -10.73
CA GLY A 5 -23.50 -9.10 -11.55
C GLY A 5 -22.49 -7.98 -11.28
N ILE A 6 -21.42 -7.98 -12.08
CA ILE A 6 -20.39 -6.94 -12.03
C ILE A 6 -20.10 -6.40 -13.44
N SER A 7 -19.80 -5.11 -13.54
CA SER A 7 -19.17 -4.50 -14.74
C SER A 7 -17.73 -4.13 -14.42
N THR A 8 -16.85 -4.19 -15.42
CA THR A 8 -15.42 -3.88 -15.26
C THR A 8 -15.00 -2.83 -16.28
N HIS A 9 -14.34 -1.78 -15.81
CA HIS A 9 -13.89 -0.65 -16.62
C HIS A 9 -12.39 -0.45 -16.40
N VAL A 10 -11.62 -0.57 -17.47
CA VAL A 10 -10.16 -0.42 -17.42
C VAL A 10 -9.79 0.94 -18.01
N VAL A 11 -9.15 1.75 -17.18
CA VAL A 11 -8.68 3.09 -17.55
C VAL A 11 -7.16 3.10 -17.67
N GLY A 12 -6.67 3.52 -18.83
CA GLY A 12 -5.25 3.73 -19.09
C GLY A 12 -4.73 5.02 -18.45
N THR A 13 -3.56 4.92 -17.81
CA THR A 13 -2.76 6.09 -17.36
C THR A 13 -1.39 6.04 -18.03
N PRO A 14 -0.51 7.06 -17.90
CA PRO A 14 0.81 7.06 -18.50
C PRO A 14 1.70 5.86 -18.14
N TRP A 15 1.48 5.20 -17.00
CA TRP A 15 2.41 4.17 -16.47
C TRP A 15 1.74 2.92 -15.88
N ARG A 16 0.42 2.90 -15.68
CA ARG A 16 -0.35 1.71 -15.25
C ARG A 16 -1.78 1.73 -15.78
N ASN A 17 -2.49 0.62 -15.61
CA ASN A 17 -3.94 0.60 -15.80
C ASN A 17 -4.65 0.59 -14.45
N LEU A 18 -5.69 1.40 -14.32
CA LEU A 18 -6.64 1.38 -13.22
C LEU A 18 -7.82 0.51 -13.63
N THR A 19 -8.30 -0.35 -12.74
CA THR A 19 -9.43 -1.24 -12.97
C THR A 19 -10.50 -0.92 -11.95
N TYR A 20 -11.62 -0.40 -12.45
CA TYR A 20 -12.81 -0.14 -11.67
C TYR A 20 -13.80 -1.29 -11.85
N VAL A 21 -14.42 -1.72 -10.76
CA VAL A 21 -15.51 -2.70 -10.80
C VAL A 21 -16.74 -2.07 -10.18
N GLN A 22 -17.86 -2.10 -10.91
CA GLN A 22 -19.17 -1.82 -10.33
C GLN A 22 -19.86 -3.14 -9.98
N VAL A 23 -20.41 -3.22 -8.79
CA VAL A 23 -21.25 -4.35 -8.32
C VAL A 23 -22.69 -3.89 -8.34
N HIS A 24 -23.55 -4.62 -9.04
CA HIS A 24 -24.97 -4.29 -9.20
C HIS A 24 -25.85 -5.19 -8.33
N THR A 25 -26.98 -4.67 -7.86
CA THR A 25 -27.91 -5.41 -6.98
C THR A 25 -29.32 -5.49 -7.57
N ASP A 26 -30.12 -6.43 -7.05
CA ASP A 26 -31.54 -6.61 -7.41
C ASP A 26 -32.45 -5.48 -6.91
N GLU A 27 -31.94 -4.59 -6.06
CA GLU A 27 -32.63 -3.41 -5.53
C GLU A 27 -32.18 -2.10 -6.20
N GLY A 28 -31.41 -2.19 -7.29
CA GLY A 28 -30.98 -1.02 -8.09
C GLY A 28 -29.79 -0.24 -7.51
N LEU A 29 -29.26 -0.64 -6.35
CA LEU A 29 -28.02 -0.06 -5.83
C LEU A 29 -26.80 -0.60 -6.57
N THR A 30 -25.86 0.30 -6.85
CA THR A 30 -24.56 -0.01 -7.43
C THR A 30 -23.45 0.54 -6.55
N GLY A 31 -22.48 -0.31 -6.24
CA GLY A 31 -21.24 0.06 -5.53
C GLY A 31 -20.05 0.04 -6.47
N VAL A 32 -19.03 0.84 -6.16
CA VAL A 32 -17.77 0.86 -6.92
C VAL A 32 -16.58 0.48 -6.05
N GLY A 33 -15.64 -0.25 -6.64
CA GLY A 33 -14.31 -0.45 -6.09
C GLY A 33 -13.24 -0.24 -7.16
N GLU A 34 -12.01 -0.07 -6.70
CA GLU A 34 -10.86 0.19 -7.57
C GLU A 34 -9.61 -0.59 -7.15
N THR A 35 -8.84 -1.03 -8.15
CA THR A 35 -7.48 -1.51 -8.00
C THR A 35 -6.62 -1.07 -9.20
N ARG A 36 -5.31 -1.28 -9.12
CA ARG A 36 -4.33 -0.93 -10.16
C ARG A 36 -3.51 -2.16 -10.50
N MET A 37 -3.21 -2.39 -11.78
CA MET A 37 -2.30 -3.48 -12.16
C MET A 37 -1.17 -2.96 -13.03
N LEU A 38 0.04 -3.47 -12.80
CA LEU A 38 1.20 -3.23 -13.65
C LEU A 38 1.48 -4.50 -14.46
N GLY A 39 1.17 -4.47 -15.77
CA GLY A 39 1.46 -5.56 -16.70
C GLY A 39 0.64 -6.84 -16.51
N ARG A 40 -0.40 -6.83 -15.66
CA ARG A 40 -1.23 -8.00 -15.31
C ARG A 40 -2.74 -7.73 -15.34
N THR A 41 -3.16 -6.65 -16.01
CA THR A 41 -4.56 -6.22 -16.07
C THR A 41 -5.47 -7.30 -16.67
N ASP A 42 -5.09 -7.91 -17.79
CA ASP A 42 -5.90 -8.94 -18.45
C ASP A 42 -6.09 -10.18 -17.55
N ALA A 43 -5.07 -10.52 -16.75
CA ALA A 43 -5.16 -11.63 -15.80
C ALA A 43 -6.14 -11.32 -14.65
N LEU A 44 -6.17 -10.08 -14.17
CA LEU A 44 -7.16 -9.61 -13.21
C LEU A 44 -8.58 -9.66 -13.80
N VAL A 45 -8.77 -9.15 -15.02
CA VAL A 45 -10.08 -9.17 -15.69
C VAL A 45 -10.57 -10.61 -15.91
N GLY A 46 -9.67 -11.51 -16.32
CA GLY A 46 -9.96 -12.93 -16.44
C GLY A 46 -10.40 -13.56 -15.11
N TYR A 47 -9.68 -13.27 -14.02
CA TYR A 47 -10.08 -13.73 -12.68
C TYR A 47 -11.44 -13.16 -12.26
N LEU A 48 -11.70 -11.87 -12.47
CA LEU A 48 -12.98 -11.24 -12.12
C LEU A 48 -14.15 -11.88 -12.86
N HIS A 49 -13.98 -12.26 -14.13
CA HIS A 49 -15.00 -13.00 -14.89
C HIS A 49 -15.32 -14.35 -14.25
N GLU A 50 -14.31 -15.13 -13.84
CA GLU A 50 -14.52 -16.41 -13.15
C GLU A 50 -15.13 -16.22 -11.76
N ALA A 51 -14.60 -15.27 -10.98
CA ALA A 51 -15.08 -14.95 -9.64
C ALA A 51 -16.53 -14.45 -9.64
N ALA A 52 -16.94 -13.71 -10.68
CA ALA A 52 -18.30 -13.26 -10.85
C ALA A 52 -19.31 -14.42 -10.85
N ALA A 53 -19.00 -15.48 -11.60
CA ALA A 53 -19.83 -16.67 -11.72
C ALA A 53 -19.73 -17.59 -10.49
N ASN A 54 -18.52 -17.77 -9.96
CA ASN A 54 -18.25 -18.75 -8.90
C ASN A 54 -18.65 -18.25 -7.51
N HIS A 55 -18.51 -16.95 -7.24
CA HIS A 55 -18.60 -16.41 -5.89
C HIS A 55 -19.49 -15.18 -5.77
N VAL A 56 -19.47 -14.25 -6.72
CA VAL A 56 -20.05 -12.91 -6.50
C VAL A 56 -21.55 -12.88 -6.81
N THR A 57 -21.97 -13.35 -7.98
CA THR A 57 -23.38 -13.33 -8.40
C THR A 57 -24.26 -14.13 -7.45
N GLY A 58 -25.41 -13.57 -7.06
CA GLY A 58 -26.34 -14.16 -6.10
C GLY A 58 -25.96 -13.98 -4.63
N SER A 59 -24.76 -13.48 -4.33
CA SER A 59 -24.34 -13.19 -2.95
C SER A 59 -25.06 -11.98 -2.37
N ASP A 60 -25.20 -11.95 -1.04
CA ASP A 60 -25.63 -10.77 -0.31
C ASP A 60 -24.44 -9.79 -0.13
N PRO A 61 -24.52 -8.54 -0.64
CA PRO A 61 -23.43 -7.57 -0.48
C PRO A 61 -23.21 -7.14 0.98
N PHE A 62 -24.14 -7.43 1.90
CA PHE A 62 -23.92 -7.19 3.33
C PHE A 62 -23.02 -8.25 3.98
N ALA A 63 -22.98 -9.47 3.41
CA ALA A 63 -22.22 -10.63 3.87
C ALA A 63 -20.76 -10.62 3.38
N VAL A 64 -20.08 -9.47 3.48
CA VAL A 64 -18.73 -9.22 2.95
C VAL A 64 -17.70 -10.26 3.41
N GLU A 65 -17.66 -10.57 4.70
CA GLU A 65 -16.73 -11.56 5.25
C GLU A 65 -16.90 -12.96 4.64
N ASP A 66 -18.15 -13.37 4.38
CA ASP A 66 -18.40 -14.67 3.76
C ASP A 66 -17.97 -14.67 2.29
N LEU A 67 -18.26 -13.60 1.55
CA LEU A 67 -17.83 -13.45 0.16
C LEU A 67 -16.29 -13.48 0.06
N VAL A 68 -15.60 -12.69 0.86
CA VAL A 68 -14.12 -12.68 0.92
C VAL A 68 -13.58 -14.05 1.30
N ARG A 69 -14.16 -14.73 2.29
CA ARG A 69 -13.77 -16.10 2.68
C ARG A 69 -13.91 -17.09 1.51
N ARG A 70 -15.01 -17.03 0.75
CA ARG A 70 -15.24 -17.90 -0.40
C ARG A 70 -14.28 -17.60 -1.55
N MET A 71 -14.06 -16.34 -1.89
CA MET A 71 -13.10 -15.97 -2.93
C MET A 71 -11.65 -16.31 -2.54
N LYS A 72 -11.26 -16.08 -1.28
CA LYS A 72 -9.88 -16.31 -0.80
C LYS A 72 -9.53 -17.79 -0.62
N TYR A 73 -10.47 -18.61 -0.15
CA TYR A 73 -10.21 -20.00 0.23
C TYR A 73 -11.00 -21.03 -0.56
N GLY A 74 -12.08 -20.66 -1.24
CA GLY A 74 -12.93 -21.56 -2.02
C GLY A 74 -12.27 -22.07 -3.30
N ASP A 75 -11.35 -21.30 -3.87
CA ASP A 75 -10.60 -21.66 -5.08
C ASP A 75 -9.43 -22.63 -4.81
N TYR A 76 -9.26 -23.09 -3.57
CA TYR A 76 -8.21 -24.00 -3.07
C TYR A 76 -6.77 -23.44 -3.13
N GLY A 77 -6.38 -22.77 -4.22
CA GLY A 77 -5.07 -22.14 -4.39
C GLY A 77 -4.85 -20.98 -3.42
N ARG A 78 -3.58 -20.69 -3.10
CA ARG A 78 -3.23 -19.50 -2.31
C ARG A 78 -3.52 -18.24 -3.13
N ALA A 79 -4.30 -17.32 -2.57
CA ALA A 79 -4.56 -16.03 -3.17
C ALA A 79 -3.27 -15.19 -3.22
N GLY A 80 -2.75 -14.95 -4.43
CA GLY A 80 -1.68 -14.00 -4.69
C GLY A 80 -2.22 -12.63 -5.09
N GLU A 81 -1.35 -11.76 -5.61
CA GLU A 81 -1.67 -10.38 -6.04
C GLU A 81 -2.98 -10.31 -6.86
N ILE A 82 -3.11 -11.08 -7.94
CA ILE A 82 -4.27 -11.03 -8.85
C ILE A 82 -5.58 -11.33 -8.11
N VAL A 83 -5.60 -12.42 -7.35
CA VAL A 83 -6.80 -12.87 -6.61
C VAL A 83 -7.15 -11.88 -5.50
N MET A 84 -6.17 -11.46 -4.71
CA MET A 84 -6.38 -10.49 -3.63
C MET A 84 -6.81 -9.11 -4.16
N SER A 85 -6.39 -8.73 -5.36
CA SER A 85 -6.86 -7.51 -6.04
C SER A 85 -8.31 -7.63 -6.50
N GLY A 86 -8.67 -8.78 -7.07
CA GLY A 86 -10.07 -9.06 -7.45
C GLY A 86 -11.00 -9.14 -6.22
N ILE A 87 -10.50 -9.66 -5.10
CA ILE A 87 -11.20 -9.60 -3.81
C ILE A 87 -11.37 -8.14 -3.38
N ALA A 88 -10.29 -7.36 -3.36
CA ALA A 88 -10.30 -5.98 -2.90
C ALA A 88 -11.31 -5.11 -3.64
N VAL A 89 -11.33 -5.18 -4.97
CA VAL A 89 -12.20 -4.34 -5.81
C VAL A 89 -13.69 -4.69 -5.61
N VAL A 90 -14.03 -5.97 -5.41
CA VAL A 90 -15.41 -6.41 -5.14
C VAL A 90 -15.81 -6.08 -3.69
N GLU A 91 -14.91 -6.30 -2.73
CA GLU A 91 -15.12 -6.01 -1.31
C GLU A 91 -15.43 -4.54 -1.07
N MET A 92 -14.64 -3.66 -1.71
CA MET A 92 -14.79 -2.21 -1.64
C MET A 92 -16.15 -1.77 -2.21
N ALA A 93 -16.57 -2.32 -3.34
CA ALA A 93 -17.88 -2.06 -3.92
C ALA A 93 -19.04 -2.54 -3.01
N CYS A 94 -18.87 -3.67 -2.31
CA CYS A 94 -19.86 -4.14 -1.34
C CYS A 94 -19.98 -3.19 -0.13
N TRP A 95 -18.87 -2.60 0.34
CA TRP A 95 -18.92 -1.55 1.37
C TRP A 95 -19.59 -0.28 0.88
N ASP A 96 -19.34 0.12 -0.37
CA ASP A 96 -20.02 1.25 -0.98
C ASP A 96 -21.55 1.03 -1.02
N ILE A 97 -22.00 -0.16 -1.44
CA ILE A 97 -23.41 -0.58 -1.40
C ILE A 97 -23.96 -0.49 0.03
N LYS A 98 -23.24 -1.03 1.01
CA LYS A 98 -23.69 -1.05 2.41
C LYS A 98 -23.90 0.35 2.96
N GLY A 99 -22.96 1.27 2.69
CA GLY A 99 -23.10 2.66 3.10
C GLY A 99 -24.24 3.38 2.38
N LYS A 100 -24.40 3.17 1.06
CA LYS A 100 -25.51 3.72 0.27
C LYS A 100 -26.88 3.23 0.77
N ALA A 101 -27.01 1.92 0.99
CA ALA A 101 -28.23 1.29 1.48
C ALA A 101 -28.66 1.79 2.87
N LEU A 102 -27.68 2.10 3.73
CA LEU A 102 -27.91 2.59 5.09
C LEU A 102 -27.90 4.12 5.19
N GLY A 103 -27.64 4.84 4.09
CA GLY A 103 -27.58 6.30 4.06
C GLY A 103 -26.44 6.90 4.89
N VAL A 104 -25.33 6.17 5.09
CA VAL A 104 -24.20 6.60 5.91
C VAL A 104 -22.85 6.33 5.22
N PRO A 105 -21.80 7.12 5.50
CA PRO A 105 -20.46 6.83 5.01
C PRO A 105 -19.89 5.55 5.62
N VAL A 106 -19.00 4.87 4.89
CA VAL A 106 -18.39 3.60 5.32
C VAL A 106 -17.67 3.72 6.68
N TRP A 107 -16.97 4.82 6.96
CA TRP A 107 -16.30 5.03 8.25
C TRP A 107 -17.26 4.96 9.45
N GLN A 108 -18.53 5.33 9.26
CA GLN A 108 -19.55 5.24 10.32
C GLN A 108 -19.89 3.79 10.64
N LEU A 109 -19.94 2.93 9.62
CA LEU A 109 -20.17 1.49 9.76
C LEU A 109 -18.97 0.76 10.35
N LEU A 110 -17.77 1.33 10.16
CA LEU A 110 -16.52 0.84 10.73
C LEU A 110 -16.27 1.37 12.15
N GLY A 111 -17.29 1.84 12.86
CA GLY A 111 -17.17 2.23 14.27
C GLY A 111 -17.00 3.72 14.52
N GLY A 112 -17.15 4.56 13.50
CA GLY A 112 -17.14 6.02 13.63
C GLY A 112 -15.75 6.63 13.47
N LYS A 113 -15.74 7.95 13.30
CA LYS A 113 -14.52 8.71 13.03
C LYS A 113 -13.72 9.00 14.30
N VAL A 114 -12.39 8.94 14.17
CA VAL A 114 -11.40 9.37 15.16
C VAL A 114 -10.67 10.66 14.75
N THR A 115 -10.86 11.07 13.49
CA THR A 115 -10.36 12.32 12.92
C THR A 115 -11.36 12.86 11.89
N ASP A 116 -11.36 14.17 11.67
CA ASP A 116 -12.08 14.82 10.57
C ASP A 116 -11.23 14.98 9.30
N ARG A 117 -9.90 14.90 9.46
CA ARG A 117 -8.91 15.22 8.44
C ARG A 117 -7.84 14.16 8.36
N VAL A 118 -7.39 13.87 7.15
CA VAL A 118 -6.34 12.90 6.88
C VAL A 118 -5.19 13.61 6.18
N LYS A 119 -4.00 13.56 6.77
CA LYS A 119 -2.80 14.13 6.14
C LYS A 119 -2.55 13.47 4.78
N ALA A 120 -2.16 14.28 3.80
CA ALA A 120 -1.78 13.78 2.48
C ALA A 120 -0.28 13.99 2.24
N TYR A 121 0.36 13.07 1.54
CA TYR A 121 1.67 13.32 0.93
C TYR A 121 1.63 13.21 -0.58
N ALA A 122 2.37 14.09 -1.23
CA ALA A 122 2.48 14.13 -2.68
C ALA A 122 3.45 13.05 -3.18
N ASN A 123 3.04 12.35 -4.23
CA ASN A 123 3.93 11.47 -4.99
C ASN A 123 3.67 11.65 -6.51
N GLY A 124 4.59 11.18 -7.34
CA GLY A 124 4.56 11.35 -8.80
C GLY A 124 4.88 12.77 -9.29
N TRP A 125 5.29 13.68 -8.40
CA TRP A 125 5.61 15.08 -8.73
C TRP A 125 6.99 15.26 -9.39
N TYR A 126 7.88 14.27 -9.24
CA TYR A 126 9.26 14.31 -9.76
C TYR A 126 9.38 13.68 -11.18
N THR A 127 8.28 13.62 -11.94
CA THR A 127 8.25 13.21 -13.36
C THR A 127 8.73 14.34 -14.28
N THR A 128 9.86 14.94 -13.93
CA THR A 128 10.54 16.01 -14.66
C THR A 128 11.95 15.55 -15.02
N GLU A 129 12.75 16.43 -15.62
CA GLU A 129 14.16 16.15 -15.84
C GLU A 129 14.84 15.80 -14.51
N ARG A 130 15.63 14.73 -14.49
CA ARG A 130 16.32 14.29 -13.28
C ARG A 130 17.57 15.15 -13.07
N THR A 131 17.41 16.40 -12.66
CA THR A 131 18.48 17.35 -12.30
C THR A 131 18.13 18.06 -10.98
N PRO A 132 19.14 18.55 -10.21
CA PRO A 132 18.87 19.27 -8.96
C PRO A 132 17.93 20.47 -9.14
N GLN A 133 18.12 21.27 -10.19
CA GLN A 133 17.30 22.44 -10.48
C GLN A 133 15.83 22.06 -10.75
N ALA A 134 15.59 21.08 -11.62
CA ALA A 134 14.24 20.65 -11.95
C ALA A 134 13.52 20.03 -10.74
N TYR A 135 14.24 19.30 -9.89
CA TYR A 135 13.68 18.72 -8.67
C TYR A 135 13.40 19.78 -7.61
N HIS A 136 14.24 20.80 -7.48
CA HIS A 136 13.98 21.95 -6.63
C HIS A 136 12.68 22.66 -7.06
N GLU A 137 12.53 22.99 -8.34
CA GLU A 137 11.32 23.64 -8.88
C GLU A 137 10.06 22.79 -8.68
N ALA A 138 10.14 21.50 -8.99
CA ALA A 138 9.01 20.58 -8.83
C ALA A 138 8.61 20.41 -7.35
N ALA A 139 9.58 20.31 -6.43
CA ALA A 139 9.32 20.21 -5.01
C ALA A 139 8.72 21.51 -4.44
N ARG A 140 9.15 22.67 -4.94
CA ARG A 140 8.56 23.96 -4.59
C ARG A 140 7.08 24.02 -4.99
N ALA A 141 6.75 23.55 -6.19
CA ALA A 141 5.37 23.51 -6.68
C ALA A 141 4.45 22.62 -5.82
N VAL A 142 4.99 21.54 -5.24
CA VAL A 142 4.26 20.68 -4.29
C VAL A 142 3.85 21.47 -3.04
N VAL A 143 4.78 22.24 -2.46
CA VAL A 143 4.52 23.05 -1.26
C VAL A 143 3.58 24.22 -1.58
N GLU A 144 3.76 24.88 -2.73
CA GLU A 144 2.87 25.96 -3.22
C GLU A 144 1.42 25.49 -3.39
N ARG A 145 1.23 24.22 -3.78
CA ARG A 145 -0.09 23.58 -3.87
C ARG A 145 -0.71 23.27 -2.50
N GLY A 146 0.06 23.37 -1.42
CA GLY A 146 -0.42 23.22 -0.06
C GLY A 146 -0.11 21.88 0.60
N TYR A 147 0.67 21.00 -0.04
CA TYR A 147 1.17 19.81 0.63
C TYR A 147 2.14 20.16 1.76
N ARG A 148 2.20 19.29 2.77
CA ARG A 148 3.15 19.36 3.90
C ARG A 148 4.07 18.15 3.97
N ALA A 149 3.95 17.24 3.01
CA ALA A 149 4.73 16.02 2.92
C ALA A 149 4.85 15.56 1.46
N LEU A 150 6.00 14.99 1.09
CA LEU A 150 6.25 14.48 -0.26
C LEU A 150 7.23 13.30 -0.27
N LYS A 151 7.02 12.35 -1.19
CA LYS A 151 7.87 11.17 -1.38
C LYS A 151 8.65 11.26 -2.69
N ILE A 152 9.88 10.75 -2.70
CA ILE A 152 10.76 10.72 -3.87
C ILE A 152 11.64 9.46 -3.90
N ASP A 153 11.84 8.94 -5.12
CA ASP A 153 12.92 8.00 -5.45
C ASP A 153 14.04 8.74 -6.21
N PRO A 154 15.16 9.08 -5.56
CA PRO A 154 16.27 9.77 -6.20
C PRO A 154 17.29 8.81 -6.85
N PHE A 155 17.08 7.48 -6.84
CA PHE A 155 18.15 6.50 -7.06
C PHE A 155 18.28 5.98 -8.50
N GLY A 156 17.38 6.36 -9.40
CA GLY A 156 17.42 5.92 -10.80
C GLY A 156 17.35 4.40 -10.93
N THR A 157 18.17 3.80 -11.78
CA THR A 157 18.11 2.35 -12.10
C THR A 157 18.98 1.48 -11.19
N GLY A 158 19.32 1.92 -9.98
CA GLY A 158 20.13 1.14 -9.04
C GLY A 158 19.56 -0.26 -8.80
N HIS A 159 20.42 -1.28 -8.70
CA HIS A 159 19.99 -2.66 -8.45
C HIS A 159 21.07 -3.43 -7.69
N PHE A 160 20.74 -3.86 -6.48
CA PHE A 160 21.60 -4.34 -5.38
C PHE A 160 22.69 -3.37 -4.91
N GLU A 161 23.27 -2.61 -5.84
CA GLU A 161 24.33 -1.64 -5.63
C GLU A 161 23.97 -0.29 -6.27
N LEU A 162 24.64 0.74 -5.80
CA LEU A 162 24.62 2.09 -6.37
C LEU A 162 26.04 2.65 -6.21
N GLY A 163 26.70 3.00 -7.31
CA GLY A 163 28.07 3.50 -7.30
C GLY A 163 28.21 4.80 -6.51
N GLN A 164 29.44 5.17 -6.15
CA GLN A 164 29.67 6.39 -5.37
C GLN A 164 29.26 7.66 -6.13
N GLU A 165 29.48 7.70 -7.45
CA GLU A 165 29.08 8.83 -8.29
C GLU A 165 27.55 8.98 -8.33
N GLU A 166 26.84 7.88 -8.57
CA GLU A 166 25.38 7.85 -8.58
C GLU A 166 24.79 8.14 -7.19
N THR A 167 25.48 7.71 -6.13
CA THR A 167 25.11 8.06 -4.75
C THR A 167 25.26 9.56 -4.52
N ARG A 168 26.40 10.18 -4.89
CA ARG A 168 26.58 11.64 -4.79
C ARG A 168 25.56 12.39 -5.63
N TYR A 169 25.17 11.83 -6.78
CA TYR A 169 24.12 12.41 -7.60
C TYR A 169 22.75 12.33 -6.94
N ALA A 170 22.38 11.20 -6.35
CA ALA A 170 21.15 11.08 -5.58
C ALA A 170 21.13 12.05 -4.38
N VAL A 171 22.28 12.22 -3.71
CA VAL A 171 22.44 13.20 -2.62
C VAL A 171 22.21 14.62 -3.11
N SER A 172 22.76 15.04 -4.26
CA SER A 172 22.55 16.41 -4.78
C SER A 172 21.10 16.68 -5.18
N LEU A 173 20.37 15.66 -5.65
CA LEU A 173 18.93 15.75 -5.91
C LEU A 173 18.15 15.97 -4.61
N ILE A 174 18.47 15.21 -3.55
CA ILE A 174 17.79 15.33 -2.25
C ILE A 174 18.13 16.64 -1.54
N GLU A 175 19.37 17.11 -1.66
CA GLU A 175 19.79 18.42 -1.17
C GLU A 175 18.94 19.54 -1.79
N ALA A 176 18.78 19.54 -3.11
CA ALA A 176 17.96 20.52 -3.81
C ALA A 176 16.48 20.45 -3.43
N VAL A 177 15.93 19.24 -3.24
CA VAL A 177 14.56 19.07 -2.74
C VAL A 177 14.41 19.60 -1.32
N ARG A 178 15.36 19.31 -0.43
CA ARG A 178 15.33 19.78 0.96
C ARG A 178 15.44 21.30 1.05
N ASP A 179 16.28 21.92 0.22
CA ASP A 179 16.37 23.37 0.11
C ASP A 179 15.03 24.00 -0.31
N ALA A 180 14.38 23.43 -1.34
CA ALA A 180 13.11 23.92 -1.86
C ALA A 180 11.95 23.87 -0.84
N ILE A 181 11.86 22.78 -0.06
CA ILE A 181 10.69 22.50 0.78
C ILE A 181 10.86 22.96 2.22
N GLY A 182 12.06 23.39 2.59
CA GLY A 182 12.41 23.81 3.94
C GLY A 182 12.50 22.66 4.96
N PRO A 183 12.72 23.00 6.24
CA PRO A 183 12.97 22.01 7.29
C PRO A 183 11.71 21.35 7.86
N ASP A 184 10.52 21.93 7.63
CA ASP A 184 9.27 21.54 8.29
C ASP A 184 8.41 20.60 7.44
N THR A 185 8.59 20.60 6.11
CA THR A 185 7.90 19.69 5.19
C THR A 185 8.48 18.28 5.34
N GLU A 186 7.63 17.27 5.57
CA GLU A 186 8.04 15.88 5.67
C GLU A 186 8.56 15.39 4.29
N LEU A 187 9.74 14.76 4.29
CA LEU A 187 10.35 14.16 3.09
C LEU A 187 10.44 12.66 3.29
N MET A 188 9.92 11.87 2.36
CA MET A 188 10.01 10.41 2.40
C MET A 188 10.89 9.92 1.25
N LEU A 189 11.72 8.91 1.52
CA LEU A 189 12.64 8.36 0.53
C LEU A 189 12.23 6.95 0.16
N GLU A 190 12.05 6.75 -1.14
CA GLU A 190 11.68 5.49 -1.76
C GLU A 190 12.89 4.78 -2.35
N MET A 191 13.15 3.54 -1.90
CA MET A 191 14.26 2.70 -2.38
C MET A 191 13.78 1.52 -3.27
N HIS A 192 12.47 1.30 -3.38
CA HIS A 192 11.79 0.33 -4.24
C HIS A 192 12.27 -1.12 -4.10
N GLY A 193 12.76 -1.48 -2.92
CA GLY A 193 13.36 -2.79 -2.65
C GLY A 193 14.56 -3.11 -3.53
N ARG A 194 15.31 -2.10 -3.98
CA ARG A 194 16.35 -2.31 -4.99
C ARG A 194 17.68 -2.76 -4.42
N PHE A 195 17.98 -2.48 -3.16
CA PHE A 195 19.36 -2.58 -2.67
C PHE A 195 19.66 -3.84 -1.86
N SER A 196 20.93 -4.24 -1.86
CA SER A 196 21.44 -5.15 -0.84
C SER A 196 21.47 -4.45 0.53
N PRO A 197 21.42 -5.18 1.66
CA PRO A 197 21.42 -4.56 2.99
C PRO A 197 22.62 -3.63 3.24
N SER A 198 23.82 -3.97 2.75
CA SER A 198 25.00 -3.12 2.90
C SER A 198 24.90 -1.82 2.12
N THR A 199 24.38 -1.89 0.89
CA THR A 199 24.14 -0.70 0.06
C THR A 199 23.07 0.18 0.69
N ALA A 200 21.97 -0.41 1.15
CA ALA A 200 20.88 0.30 1.80
C ALA A 200 21.35 1.06 3.05
N VAL A 201 22.12 0.42 3.93
CA VAL A 201 22.68 1.06 5.14
C VAL A 201 23.59 2.22 4.79
N ARG A 202 24.49 2.04 3.80
CA ARG A 202 25.37 3.13 3.35
C ARG A 202 24.56 4.32 2.81
N ILE A 203 23.60 4.06 1.93
CA ILE A 203 22.74 5.11 1.36
C ILE A 203 21.95 5.81 2.48
N ALA A 204 21.40 5.05 3.43
CA ALA A 204 20.68 5.61 4.57
C ALA A 204 21.53 6.61 5.38
N HIS A 205 22.81 6.31 5.60
CA HIS A 205 23.73 7.22 6.30
C HIS A 205 24.01 8.49 5.50
N GLU A 206 24.16 8.40 4.18
CA GLU A 206 24.31 9.58 3.29
C GLU A 206 23.03 10.43 3.24
N MET A 207 21.86 9.81 3.43
CA MET A 207 20.57 10.50 3.41
C MET A 207 20.14 11.08 4.77
N ALA A 208 20.73 10.59 5.87
CA ALA A 208 20.40 11.00 7.23
C ALA A 208 20.45 12.53 7.48
N PRO A 209 21.41 13.31 6.92
CA PRO A 209 21.44 14.76 7.08
C PRO A 209 20.17 15.48 6.60
N PHE A 210 19.44 14.89 5.64
CA PHE A 210 18.22 15.47 5.08
C PHE A 210 16.95 15.10 5.86
N ARG A 211 17.11 14.32 6.94
CA ARG A 211 16.08 13.93 7.91
C ARG A 211 14.81 13.40 7.24
N PRO A 212 14.91 12.31 6.46
CA PRO A 212 13.72 11.71 5.88
C PRO A 212 12.80 11.18 6.99
N ALA A 213 11.49 11.31 6.81
CA ALA A 213 10.47 10.83 7.73
C ALA A 213 10.41 9.29 7.75
N TRP A 214 10.79 8.64 6.65
CA TRP A 214 11.08 7.20 6.60
C TRP A 214 11.95 6.84 5.39
N LEU A 215 12.52 5.63 5.44
CA LEU A 215 13.11 4.90 4.33
C LEU A 215 12.15 3.78 3.91
N GLU A 216 11.66 3.85 2.67
CA GLU A 216 10.69 2.89 2.15
C GLU A 216 11.39 1.78 1.39
N GLU A 217 11.00 0.54 1.71
CA GLU A 217 11.50 -0.70 1.10
C GLU A 217 13.02 -0.65 0.79
N PRO A 218 13.90 -0.55 1.80
CA PRO A 218 15.33 -0.42 1.56
C PRO A 218 15.96 -1.63 0.85
N VAL A 219 15.32 -2.80 0.93
CA VAL A 219 15.78 -4.08 0.36
C VAL A 219 14.60 -4.85 -0.25
N PRO A 220 14.84 -5.83 -1.14
CA PRO A 220 13.78 -6.64 -1.72
C PRO A 220 12.88 -7.29 -0.65
N PRO A 221 11.56 -7.40 -0.89
CA PRO A 221 10.57 -7.74 0.13
C PRO A 221 10.56 -9.23 0.50
N GLU A 222 11.18 -10.10 -0.30
CA GLU A 222 11.11 -11.56 -0.12
C GLU A 222 11.88 -12.07 1.10
N ASN A 223 12.76 -11.25 1.67
CA ASN A 223 13.63 -11.66 2.78
C ASN A 223 13.60 -10.64 3.93
N LEU A 224 12.66 -10.82 4.85
CA LEU A 224 12.52 -9.97 6.04
C LEU A 224 13.76 -9.96 6.94
N LYS A 225 14.56 -11.04 6.96
CA LYS A 225 15.84 -11.02 7.69
C LYS A 225 16.85 -10.07 7.07
N ALA A 226 16.78 -9.83 5.76
CA ALA A 226 17.60 -8.82 5.11
C ALA A 226 17.14 -7.41 5.50
N LEU A 227 15.83 -7.20 5.67
CA LEU A 227 15.28 -5.95 6.17
C LEU A 227 15.71 -5.69 7.62
N SER A 228 15.64 -6.69 8.51
CA SER A 228 16.12 -6.58 9.90
C SER A 228 17.60 -6.16 9.96
N LYS A 229 18.46 -6.67 9.06
CA LYS A 229 19.88 -6.26 9.00
C LYS A 229 20.06 -4.78 8.70
N VAL A 230 19.12 -4.14 8.01
CA VAL A 230 19.13 -2.70 7.74
C VAL A 230 18.58 -1.97 8.96
N ALA A 231 17.43 -2.39 9.48
CA ALA A 231 16.80 -1.83 10.69
C ALA A 231 17.78 -1.74 11.87
N ASP A 232 18.57 -2.79 12.11
CA ASP A 232 19.57 -2.86 13.18
C ASP A 232 20.72 -1.83 13.05
N LYS A 233 20.84 -1.12 11.93
CA LYS A 233 22.02 -0.29 11.58
C LYS A 233 21.69 1.13 11.16
N VAL A 234 20.41 1.48 11.11
CA VAL A 234 19.95 2.82 10.72
C VAL A 234 19.08 3.39 11.84
N ASP A 235 19.24 4.68 12.12
CA ASP A 235 18.43 5.38 13.12
C ASP A 235 17.18 6.04 12.49
N LEU A 236 16.93 5.77 11.21
CA LEU A 236 15.80 6.31 10.44
C LEU A 236 14.63 5.32 10.43
N PRO A 237 13.37 5.79 10.53
CA PRO A 237 12.21 4.91 10.47
C PRO A 237 12.16 4.12 9.15
N ILE A 238 11.76 2.85 9.24
CA ILE A 238 11.57 1.99 8.07
C ILE A 238 10.08 1.83 7.76
N ALA A 239 9.73 2.00 6.49
CA ALA A 239 8.40 1.73 5.95
C ALA A 239 8.44 0.60 4.91
N THR A 240 7.45 -0.29 4.92
CA THR A 240 7.31 -1.36 3.91
C THR A 240 5.89 -1.91 3.87
N GLY A 241 5.58 -2.77 2.90
CA GLY A 241 4.35 -3.58 2.87
C GLY A 241 3.51 -3.45 1.61
N GLU A 242 3.85 -2.56 0.69
CA GLU A 242 3.09 -2.34 -0.56
C GLU A 242 2.98 -3.59 -1.46
N ARG A 243 3.95 -4.50 -1.35
CA ARG A 243 4.05 -5.76 -2.10
C ARG A 243 3.68 -7.00 -1.29
N ILE A 244 3.11 -6.82 -0.10
CA ILE A 244 2.57 -7.90 0.73
C ILE A 244 1.04 -7.88 0.56
N HIS A 245 0.47 -8.95 0.02
CA HIS A 245 -0.93 -8.97 -0.44
C HIS A 245 -1.87 -9.76 0.48
N ASP A 246 -1.35 -10.41 1.52
CA ASP A 246 -2.15 -11.08 2.53
C ASP A 246 -1.73 -10.62 3.93
N ARG A 247 -2.70 -10.21 4.78
CA ARG A 247 -2.43 -9.84 6.18
C ARG A 247 -1.69 -10.93 6.96
N ILE A 248 -1.82 -12.20 6.57
CA ILE A 248 -1.14 -13.32 7.23
C ILE A 248 0.38 -13.23 7.02
N GLU A 249 0.84 -12.72 5.87
CA GLU A 249 2.26 -12.53 5.56
C GLU A 249 2.88 -11.41 6.42
N PHE A 250 2.09 -10.42 6.85
CA PHE A 250 2.54 -9.38 7.78
C PHE A 250 2.91 -9.92 9.16
N ARG A 251 2.50 -11.13 9.54
CA ARG A 251 2.87 -11.73 10.84
C ARG A 251 4.39 -11.74 11.02
N GLU A 252 5.13 -12.21 10.02
CA GLU A 252 6.59 -12.28 10.11
C GLU A 252 7.24 -10.89 10.17
N LEU A 253 6.63 -9.89 9.52
CA LEU A 253 7.08 -8.50 9.60
C LEU A 253 6.93 -7.97 11.03
N PHE A 254 5.76 -8.17 11.65
CA PHE A 254 5.51 -7.77 13.04
C PHE A 254 6.42 -8.49 14.04
N GLU A 255 6.62 -9.81 13.88
CA GLU A 255 7.52 -10.60 14.73
C GLU A 255 8.98 -10.16 14.62
N SER A 256 9.40 -9.69 13.44
CA SER A 256 10.77 -9.20 13.22
C SER A 256 11.03 -7.80 13.78
N GLN A 257 9.97 -7.01 14.04
CA GLN A 257 10.02 -5.59 14.39
C GLN A 257 10.92 -4.76 13.46
N ALA A 258 11.06 -5.15 12.19
CA ALA A 258 11.96 -4.51 11.23
C ALA A 258 11.36 -3.28 10.52
N ALA A 259 10.09 -2.96 10.78
CA ALA A 259 9.41 -1.80 10.20
C ALA A 259 8.62 -1.04 11.27
N ASP A 260 8.68 0.29 11.20
CA ASP A 260 7.98 1.22 12.08
C ASP A 260 6.62 1.63 11.49
N ILE A 261 6.51 1.55 10.15
CA ILE A 261 5.34 1.93 9.37
C ILE A 261 5.02 0.80 8.38
N ILE A 262 3.76 0.36 8.33
CA ILE A 262 3.28 -0.53 7.30
C ILE A 262 2.48 0.21 6.23
N GLN A 263 2.62 -0.23 4.98
CA GLN A 263 2.06 0.43 3.81
C GLN A 263 1.21 -0.51 2.96
N PRO A 264 0.16 -1.13 3.53
CA PRO A 264 -0.71 -2.00 2.75
C PRO A 264 -1.41 -1.20 1.64
N ASP A 265 -1.53 -1.78 0.46
CA ASP A 265 -2.34 -1.22 -0.62
C ASP A 265 -3.76 -1.80 -0.52
N LEU A 266 -4.77 -0.96 -0.28
CA LEU A 266 -6.16 -1.42 -0.12
C LEU A 266 -6.67 -2.14 -1.37
N GLY A 267 -6.19 -1.75 -2.54
CA GLY A 267 -6.52 -2.35 -3.83
C GLY A 267 -5.87 -3.72 -4.04
N HIS A 268 -4.97 -4.15 -3.16
CA HIS A 268 -4.24 -5.42 -3.27
C HIS A 268 -4.29 -6.31 -2.03
N ILE A 269 -4.52 -5.76 -0.84
CA ILE A 269 -4.52 -6.51 0.42
C ILE A 269 -5.83 -7.29 0.66
N GLY A 270 -6.85 -7.06 -0.17
CA GLY A 270 -8.19 -7.66 -0.01
C GLY A 270 -9.29 -6.68 0.44
N GLY A 271 -9.05 -5.37 0.34
CA GLY A 271 -10.06 -4.34 0.56
C GLY A 271 -10.05 -3.70 1.95
N ILE A 272 -11.11 -2.95 2.24
CA ILE A 272 -11.22 -2.04 3.40
C ILE A 272 -11.20 -2.81 4.71
N LEU A 273 -11.99 -3.88 4.83
CA LEU A 273 -12.10 -4.63 6.08
C LEU A 273 -10.82 -5.43 6.36
N GLU A 274 -10.17 -5.97 5.33
CA GLU A 274 -8.90 -6.68 5.47
C GLU A 274 -7.79 -5.73 5.97
N ALA A 275 -7.71 -4.54 5.36
CA ALA A 275 -6.81 -3.47 5.81
C ALA A 275 -7.11 -3.00 7.24
N ARG A 276 -8.39 -2.90 7.63
CA ARG A 276 -8.79 -2.55 9.02
C ARG A 276 -8.29 -3.57 10.04
N LYS A 277 -8.41 -4.86 9.75
CA LYS A 277 -7.91 -5.93 10.64
C LYS A 277 -6.38 -5.89 10.75
N LEU A 278 -5.69 -5.59 9.64
CA LEU A 278 -4.25 -5.41 9.64
C LEU A 278 -3.83 -4.19 10.46
N ALA A 279 -4.53 -3.06 10.31
CA ALA A 279 -4.28 -1.85 11.10
C ALA A 279 -4.43 -2.09 12.61
N ALA A 280 -5.50 -2.77 13.02
CA ALA A 280 -5.71 -3.17 14.42
C ALA A 280 -4.60 -4.11 14.95
N THR A 281 -4.03 -4.95 14.08
CA THR A 281 -2.88 -5.79 14.45
C THR A 281 -1.61 -4.95 14.62
N ALA A 282 -1.39 -3.97 13.73
CA ALA A 282 -0.27 -3.03 13.81
C ALA A 282 -0.33 -2.16 15.08
N GLU A 283 -1.53 -1.78 15.55
CA GLU A 283 -1.71 -1.06 16.82
C GLU A 283 -1.08 -1.82 18.01
N THR A 284 -1.18 -3.14 18.03
CA THR A 284 -0.60 -3.96 19.11
C THR A 284 0.94 -4.01 19.11
N HIS A 285 1.56 -3.54 18.02
CA HIS A 285 3.01 -3.47 17.84
C HIS A 285 3.53 -2.02 17.87
N TYR A 286 2.68 -1.05 18.19
CA TYR A 286 2.99 0.39 18.08
C TYR A 286 3.44 0.82 16.68
N THR A 287 3.00 0.09 15.65
CA THR A 287 3.32 0.35 14.25
C THR A 287 2.26 1.23 13.63
N LEU A 288 2.69 2.23 12.84
CA LEU A 288 1.80 3.14 12.14
C LEU A 288 1.36 2.56 10.79
N VAL A 289 0.23 3.03 10.26
CA VAL A 289 -0.30 2.63 8.95
C VAL A 289 -0.28 3.84 8.00
N ALA A 290 0.41 3.71 6.88
CA ALA A 290 0.42 4.70 5.80
C ALA A 290 0.14 3.98 4.48
N PRO A 291 -1.14 3.74 4.12
CA PRO A 291 -1.47 2.92 2.96
C PRO A 291 -0.81 3.42 1.67
N HIS A 292 -0.21 2.48 0.94
CA HIS A 292 0.22 2.72 -0.42
C HIS A 292 -1.02 3.01 -1.28
N ASN A 293 -1.03 4.14 -1.98
CA ASN A 293 -2.19 4.62 -2.73
C ASN A 293 -1.75 5.27 -4.04
N VAL A 294 -1.31 4.40 -4.94
CA VAL A 294 -1.09 4.74 -6.35
C VAL A 294 -2.36 4.54 -7.18
N GLY A 295 -3.55 4.40 -6.58
CA GLY A 295 -4.79 4.28 -7.35
C GLY A 295 -5.24 5.61 -7.95
N GLY A 296 -6.47 5.60 -8.43
CA GLY A 296 -7.30 6.74 -8.75
C GLY A 296 -8.14 7.19 -7.55
N SER A 297 -9.22 7.89 -7.87
CA SER A 297 -10.02 8.59 -6.87
C SER A 297 -10.94 7.67 -6.05
N VAL A 298 -11.31 6.49 -6.56
CA VAL A 298 -12.12 5.54 -5.78
C VAL A 298 -11.26 4.85 -4.72
N LEU A 299 -10.04 4.41 -5.07
CA LEU A 299 -9.11 3.84 -4.09
C LEU A 299 -8.71 4.88 -3.03
N THR A 300 -8.51 6.12 -3.43
CA THR A 300 -8.27 7.24 -2.50
C THR A 300 -9.46 7.42 -1.55
N ALA A 301 -10.70 7.46 -2.06
CA ALA A 301 -11.89 7.58 -1.23
C ALA A 301 -12.03 6.41 -0.25
N ALA A 302 -11.82 5.17 -0.69
CA ALA A 302 -11.84 3.99 0.17
C ALA A 302 -10.77 4.03 1.27
N SER A 303 -9.57 4.48 0.93
CA SER A 303 -8.48 4.68 1.89
C SER A 303 -8.83 5.74 2.94
N LEU A 304 -9.53 6.82 2.55
CA LEU A 304 -10.02 7.83 3.48
C LEU A 304 -11.12 7.30 4.42
N GLN A 305 -12.00 6.42 3.95
CA GLN A 305 -12.99 5.75 4.81
C GLN A 305 -12.30 4.92 5.90
N LEU A 306 -11.23 4.20 5.56
CA LEU A 306 -10.41 3.50 6.56
C LEU A 306 -9.68 4.48 7.48
N ALA A 307 -9.04 5.50 6.92
CA ALA A 307 -8.25 6.49 7.67
C ALA A 307 -9.07 7.19 8.74
N GLY A 308 -10.30 7.59 8.40
CA GLY A 308 -11.18 8.29 9.31
C GLY A 308 -11.49 7.54 10.60
N CYS A 309 -11.40 6.21 10.59
CA CYS A 309 -11.78 5.33 11.71
C CYS A 309 -10.62 4.46 12.24
N THR A 310 -9.36 4.86 11.98
CA THR A 310 -8.15 4.10 12.34
C THR A 310 -7.21 4.95 13.21
N PRO A 311 -7.01 4.63 14.51
CA PRO A 311 -6.23 5.46 15.43
C PRO A 311 -4.74 5.60 15.11
N ASN A 312 -4.11 4.57 14.55
CA ASN A 312 -2.69 4.56 14.16
C ASN A 312 -2.47 4.91 12.67
N PHE A 313 -3.43 5.55 12.01
CA PHE A 313 -3.27 6.02 10.63
C PHE A 313 -2.35 7.24 10.60
N LYS A 314 -1.25 7.17 9.84
CA LYS A 314 -0.24 8.24 9.79
C LYS A 314 -0.57 9.30 8.72
N ILE A 315 -0.68 8.86 7.48
CA ILE A 315 -0.74 9.74 6.29
C ILE A 315 -1.17 8.92 5.07
N LEU A 316 -1.84 9.54 4.09
CA LEU A 316 -2.25 8.89 2.86
C LEU A 316 -1.46 9.42 1.66
N GLU A 317 -0.99 8.51 0.82
CA GLU A 317 -0.33 8.82 -0.46
C GLU A 317 -1.31 9.41 -1.48
N HIS A 318 -0.86 10.38 -2.28
CA HIS A 318 -1.66 10.91 -3.38
C HIS A 318 -0.86 11.21 -4.65
N PHE A 319 -1.28 10.56 -5.74
CA PHE A 319 -0.72 10.74 -7.10
C PHE A 319 -1.59 11.60 -8.02
N ASN A 320 -2.91 11.66 -7.79
CA ASN A 320 -3.87 12.21 -8.77
C ASN A 320 -3.84 13.74 -8.89
N ASP A 321 -2.91 14.39 -8.20
CA ASP A 321 -2.62 15.79 -8.37
C ASP A 321 -1.46 16.02 -9.35
N PHE A 322 -0.60 15.03 -9.57
CA PHE A 322 0.64 15.17 -10.33
C PHE A 322 0.65 14.27 -11.56
N ALA A 323 1.08 13.01 -11.43
CA ALA A 323 1.35 12.12 -12.56
C ALA A 323 0.10 11.82 -13.42
N ASP A 324 -1.10 11.81 -12.81
CA ASP A 324 -2.33 11.38 -13.48
C ASP A 324 -3.51 12.33 -13.21
N ALA A 325 -3.29 13.65 -13.27
CA ALA A 325 -4.29 14.64 -12.85
C ALA A 325 -5.66 14.51 -13.55
N ASP A 326 -5.66 14.10 -14.82
CA ASP A 326 -6.88 13.92 -15.61
C ASP A 326 -7.77 12.79 -15.09
N ILE A 327 -7.23 11.82 -14.34
CA ILE A 327 -8.02 10.71 -13.83
C ILE A 327 -9.09 11.17 -12.84
N LYS A 328 -8.92 12.33 -12.21
CA LYS A 328 -9.94 12.87 -11.30
C LYS A 328 -11.26 13.18 -12.02
N LYS A 329 -11.25 13.32 -13.35
CA LYS A 329 -12.45 13.56 -14.17
C LYS A 329 -13.33 12.31 -14.27
N VAL A 330 -12.78 11.11 -14.07
CA VAL A 330 -13.55 9.86 -14.21
C VAL A 330 -14.38 9.53 -12.97
N VAL A 331 -14.27 10.32 -11.90
CA VAL A 331 -14.96 10.10 -10.63
C VAL A 331 -15.59 11.39 -10.12
N LYS A 332 -16.91 11.38 -9.95
CA LYS A 332 -17.63 12.46 -9.28
C LYS A 332 -17.39 12.37 -7.78
N GLY A 333 -17.13 13.51 -7.15
CA GLY A 333 -16.79 13.59 -5.73
C GLY A 333 -15.34 13.20 -5.40
N ALA A 334 -14.45 13.16 -6.40
CA ALA A 334 -13.03 12.83 -6.21
C ALA A 334 -12.41 13.63 -5.05
N PRO A 335 -11.79 12.96 -4.05
CA PRO A 335 -11.17 13.65 -2.91
C PRO A 335 -10.11 14.66 -3.35
N GLN A 336 -10.09 15.83 -2.71
CA GLN A 336 -9.10 16.87 -2.95
C GLN A 336 -8.33 17.17 -1.66
N VAL A 337 -7.05 17.49 -1.80
CA VAL A 337 -6.26 18.03 -0.70
C VAL A 337 -6.59 19.51 -0.55
N ASP A 338 -6.98 19.93 0.65
CA ASP A 338 -7.18 21.33 0.98
C ASP A 338 -5.81 22.05 1.04
N PRO A 339 -5.55 23.04 0.18
CA PRO A 339 -4.27 23.75 0.15
C PRO A 339 -3.91 24.47 1.46
N ALA A 340 -4.90 24.85 2.26
CA ALA A 340 -4.68 25.53 3.53
C ALA A 340 -4.10 24.58 4.59
N THR A 341 -4.61 23.34 4.62
CA THR A 341 -4.28 22.36 5.67
C THR A 341 -3.33 21.26 5.20
N GLY A 342 -3.19 21.03 3.89
CA GLY A 342 -2.44 19.91 3.33
C GLY A 342 -3.07 18.55 3.62
N CYS A 343 -4.38 18.52 3.92
CA CYS A 343 -5.12 17.34 4.31
C CYS A 343 -6.30 17.08 3.37
N PHE A 344 -6.74 15.84 3.30
CA PHE A 344 -8.08 15.49 2.83
C PHE A 344 -9.10 15.71 3.95
N GLU A 345 -10.26 16.25 3.60
CA GLU A 345 -11.45 16.23 4.45
C GLU A 345 -12.21 14.91 4.25
N LEU A 346 -12.81 14.38 5.32
CA LEU A 346 -13.62 13.17 5.20
C LEU A 346 -15.00 13.46 4.60
N SER A 347 -15.41 12.62 3.64
CA SER A 347 -16.75 12.70 3.07
C SER A 347 -17.81 12.21 4.07
N HIS A 348 -18.91 12.96 4.14
CA HIS A 348 -20.11 12.59 4.88
C HIS A 348 -21.18 11.94 3.99
N ALA A 349 -20.94 11.87 2.69
CA ALA A 349 -21.88 11.25 1.76
C ALA A 349 -21.96 9.72 1.98
N PRO A 350 -23.10 9.08 1.72
CA PRO A 350 -23.27 7.64 1.87
C PRO A 350 -22.26 6.82 1.04
N GLY A 351 -21.91 5.63 1.56
CA GLY A 351 -20.96 4.75 0.89
C GLY A 351 -19.53 5.28 0.95
N LEU A 352 -18.81 5.19 -0.17
CA LEU A 352 -17.48 5.77 -0.30
C LEU A 352 -17.52 7.29 -0.49
N GLY A 353 -18.70 7.84 -0.82
CA GLY A 353 -18.91 9.25 -1.12
C GLY A 353 -18.44 9.67 -2.52
N VAL A 354 -18.30 8.71 -3.43
CA VAL A 354 -17.89 8.92 -4.83
C VAL A 354 -18.76 8.12 -5.80
N GLU A 355 -18.77 8.54 -7.06
CA GLU A 355 -19.46 7.84 -8.15
C GLU A 355 -18.55 7.77 -9.39
N LEU A 356 -18.43 6.59 -9.99
CA LEU A 356 -17.69 6.40 -11.24
C LEU A 356 -18.50 6.93 -12.42
N ASP A 357 -17.87 7.77 -13.22
CA ASP A 357 -18.41 8.21 -14.51
C ASP A 357 -17.87 7.27 -15.61
N VAL A 358 -18.74 6.36 -16.06
CA VAL A 358 -18.38 5.31 -17.02
C VAL A 358 -18.06 5.89 -18.40
N ASP A 359 -18.76 6.96 -18.79
CA ASP A 359 -18.54 7.62 -20.07
C ASP A 359 -17.19 8.34 -20.06
N ALA A 360 -16.89 9.08 -18.99
CA ALA A 360 -15.58 9.70 -18.82
C ALA A 360 -14.46 8.64 -18.74
N ALA A 361 -14.69 7.50 -18.07
CA ALA A 361 -13.73 6.41 -18.02
C ALA A 361 -13.43 5.83 -19.42
N ALA A 362 -14.43 5.79 -20.31
CA ALA A 362 -14.26 5.28 -21.67
C ALA A 362 -13.37 6.16 -22.56
N GLU A 363 -13.21 7.46 -22.23
CA GLU A 363 -12.29 8.37 -22.93
C GLU A 363 -10.81 8.03 -22.70
N PHE A 364 -10.50 7.20 -21.71
CA PHE A 364 -9.15 6.77 -21.34
C PHE A 364 -8.97 5.26 -21.52
N PRO A 365 -8.99 4.73 -22.76
CA PRO A 365 -8.93 3.30 -23.00
C PRO A 365 -7.63 2.70 -22.45
N SER A 366 -7.70 1.41 -22.07
CA SER A 366 -6.54 0.66 -21.56
C SER A 366 -5.33 0.82 -22.48
N SER A 367 -4.18 1.17 -21.91
CA SER A 367 -2.93 1.20 -22.63
C SER A 367 -2.09 -0.01 -22.26
N ARG A 368 -1.20 -0.45 -23.15
CA ARG A 368 -0.06 -1.27 -22.69
C ARG A 368 0.88 -0.31 -21.99
N PRO A 369 1.06 -0.41 -20.65
CA PRO A 369 1.95 0.50 -19.96
C PRO A 369 3.34 0.39 -20.60
N ALA A 370 3.95 1.52 -20.94
CA ALA A 370 5.36 1.53 -21.30
C ALA A 370 6.12 0.94 -20.11
N SER A 371 6.98 -0.06 -20.33
CA SER A 371 7.75 -0.67 -19.24
C SER A 371 8.58 0.40 -18.54
N THR A 372 8.13 0.89 -17.38
CA THR A 372 8.85 1.90 -16.60
C THR A 372 9.93 1.29 -15.69
N CYS A 373 9.98 -0.03 -15.57
CA CYS A 373 11.02 -0.77 -14.83
C CYS A 373 11.97 -1.59 -15.73
N GLY A 374 12.33 -1.04 -16.90
CA GLY A 374 13.35 -1.63 -17.78
C GLY A 374 13.86 -0.60 -18.79
N PRO A 375 15.13 -0.70 -19.25
CA PRO A 375 15.75 0.36 -20.04
C PRO A 375 14.95 0.62 -21.31
N ARG A 376 14.77 1.90 -21.65
CA ARG A 376 14.54 2.27 -23.04
C ARG A 376 15.67 1.63 -23.84
N ALA A 377 15.34 0.60 -24.61
CA ALA A 377 16.27 0.03 -25.57
C ALA A 377 16.77 1.18 -26.44
N GLY A 378 18.02 1.57 -26.23
CA GLY A 378 18.68 2.59 -27.02
C GLY A 378 18.61 2.15 -28.47
N ARG A 379 17.82 2.88 -29.28
CA ARG A 379 18.05 2.87 -30.72
C ARG A 379 19.43 3.48 -30.92
N ARG A 380 20.42 2.64 -31.13
CA ARG A 380 21.68 3.03 -31.76
C ARG A 380 21.33 3.50 -33.17
N GLY A 381 21.28 4.81 -33.34
CA GLY A 381 21.30 5.50 -34.62
C GLY A 381 22.34 6.61 -34.50
N SER A 382 23.42 6.48 -35.26
CA SER A 382 24.51 7.45 -35.41
C SER A 382 24.02 8.83 -35.91
N PRO A 383 24.81 9.90 -35.70
CA PRO A 383 24.32 11.27 -35.79
C PRO A 383 24.28 11.74 -37.24
N SER A 384 23.12 12.18 -37.70
CA SER A 384 23.03 13.03 -38.88
C SER A 384 21.76 13.89 -38.81
N GLU A 385 22.01 15.18 -38.59
CA GLU A 385 21.26 16.31 -39.14
C GLU A 385 19.76 16.43 -38.79
N CYS A 386 19.47 17.36 -37.89
CA CYS A 386 18.19 18.07 -37.86
C CYS A 386 17.95 18.79 -39.20
N PRO A 387 16.71 18.78 -39.70
CA PRO A 387 16.21 19.97 -40.38
C PRO A 387 14.86 20.43 -39.82
N LEU A 388 14.80 21.72 -39.50
CA LEU A 388 13.59 22.49 -39.25
C LEU A 388 12.67 22.49 -40.50
N PRO A 389 11.35 22.69 -40.36
CA PRO A 389 10.45 22.73 -41.50
C PRO A 389 10.29 24.17 -41.99
N LEU A 390 10.66 24.46 -43.24
CA LEU A 390 10.16 25.63 -43.97
C LEU A 390 9.90 25.28 -45.44
N THR A 391 8.60 25.29 -45.77
CA THR A 391 7.97 25.81 -47.01
C THR A 391 8.61 25.56 -48.38
N GLY A 392 7.81 24.98 -49.29
CA GLY A 392 7.66 25.53 -50.65
C GLY A 392 8.17 24.68 -51.83
N ARG A 393 7.20 24.27 -52.67
CA ARG A 393 7.26 24.10 -54.14
C ARG A 393 8.26 23.09 -54.78
N ARG A 394 7.67 22.13 -55.50
CA ARG A 394 8.22 21.41 -56.68
C ARG A 394 8.68 22.40 -57.79
N PRO A 395 9.54 22.05 -58.78
CA PRO A 395 9.48 20.79 -59.55
C PRO A 395 10.78 20.19 -60.17
N ALA A 396 10.59 18.99 -60.74
CA ALA A 396 11.20 18.38 -61.95
C ALA A 396 12.73 18.24 -62.14
N GLY A 397 13.14 17.05 -62.60
CA GLY A 397 14.24 16.94 -63.58
C GLY A 397 15.27 15.81 -63.40
N ALA A 398 15.15 14.80 -64.26
CA ALA A 398 16.23 14.09 -64.98
C ALA A 398 17.26 13.19 -64.24
N ALA A 399 17.30 11.93 -64.71
CA ALA A 399 18.47 11.02 -64.71
C ALA A 399 19.53 11.47 -65.76
N PRO A 400 20.78 10.95 -65.80
CA PRO A 400 21.16 9.57 -66.26
C PRO A 400 22.21 8.91 -65.32
N ALA A 401 22.47 7.59 -65.23
CA ALA A 401 22.73 6.46 -66.15
C ALA A 401 24.24 6.13 -66.34
N HIS A 402 24.53 4.81 -66.37
CA HIS A 402 25.73 4.08 -66.86
C HIS A 402 26.95 3.95 -65.91
N HIS A 403 27.69 2.83 -65.81
CA HIS A 403 27.73 1.51 -66.47
C HIS A 403 28.66 0.57 -65.65
N GLY A 404 28.49 -0.76 -65.75
CA GLY A 404 29.59 -1.73 -65.46
C GLY A 404 29.19 -3.08 -64.85
N ALA A 405 28.80 -4.04 -65.68
CA ALA A 405 28.70 -5.48 -65.38
C ALA A 405 30.11 -6.16 -65.44
N PRO A 406 30.34 -7.50 -65.28
CA PRO A 406 29.38 -8.62 -65.27
C PRO A 406 29.64 -9.84 -64.33
N ALA A 407 28.52 -10.51 -64.01
CA ALA A 407 28.16 -11.93 -64.19
C ALA A 407 28.93 -13.15 -63.61
N ARG A 408 28.07 -14.13 -63.26
CA ARG A 408 28.18 -15.61 -63.20
C ARG A 408 28.62 -16.21 -61.86
N ALA A 409 28.11 -17.36 -61.39
CA ALA A 409 26.96 -18.22 -61.69
C ALA A 409 26.97 -19.37 -60.66
N GLY A 410 25.83 -20.04 -60.46
CA GLY A 410 25.72 -21.35 -59.77
C GLY A 410 24.74 -21.33 -58.61
N ALA A 411 23.42 -21.46 -58.83
CA ALA A 411 22.67 -22.72 -58.96
C ALA A 411 22.67 -23.56 -57.66
N GLY A 412 21.54 -23.95 -57.08
CA GLY A 412 20.15 -23.73 -57.43
C GLY A 412 19.21 -24.57 -56.55
N ARG A 413 17.92 -24.22 -56.65
CA ARG A 413 16.70 -25.04 -56.45
C ARG A 413 16.47 -25.63 -55.04
N GLY A 414 15.29 -25.51 -54.43
CA GLY A 414 14.01 -24.97 -54.88
C GLY A 414 12.85 -25.76 -54.27
N GLN A 415 11.86 -25.01 -53.76
CA GLN A 415 10.41 -25.29 -53.79
C GLN A 415 9.91 -26.55 -53.03
N GLY A 416 8.71 -26.58 -52.44
CA GLY A 416 7.57 -25.69 -52.61
C GLY A 416 6.43 -26.01 -51.63
N ALA A 417 5.44 -25.14 -51.71
CA ALA A 417 4.28 -25.00 -50.84
C ALA A 417 3.18 -26.08 -51.04
N GLY A 418 2.22 -26.13 -50.11
CA GLY A 418 0.94 -26.80 -50.32
C GLY A 418 -0.04 -26.60 -49.16
N ARG A 419 -1.32 -26.37 -49.47
CA ARG A 419 -2.41 -25.80 -48.64
C ARG A 419 -3.41 -26.84 -48.12
N ARG A 420 -4.13 -26.47 -47.03
CA ARG A 420 -5.57 -26.71 -46.67
C ARG A 420 -6.11 -28.15 -46.55
N GLY A 421 -6.91 -28.40 -45.50
CA GLY A 421 -7.86 -29.53 -45.42
C GLY A 421 -8.42 -29.74 -44.00
N ARG A 422 -9.70 -30.15 -43.88
CA ARG A 422 -10.57 -30.12 -42.69
C ARG A 422 -10.56 -31.41 -41.84
N ASP A 423 -11.07 -31.26 -40.61
CA ASP A 423 -11.78 -32.18 -39.69
C ASP A 423 -11.86 -33.69 -40.01
N LEU A 424 -11.58 -34.53 -38.99
CA LEU A 424 -12.54 -35.46 -38.36
C LEU A 424 -11.91 -36.23 -37.18
N HIS A 425 -12.73 -36.42 -36.14
CA HIS A 425 -12.74 -37.42 -35.07
C HIS A 425 -11.47 -38.20 -34.69
N GLU A 426 -11.11 -38.15 -33.40
CA GLU A 426 -11.13 -39.32 -32.49
C GLU A 426 -10.80 -38.94 -31.03
N ARG A 427 -11.56 -39.50 -30.07
CA ARG A 427 -11.32 -39.38 -28.62
C ARG A 427 -10.28 -40.41 -28.17
N PRO A 428 -9.48 -40.11 -27.14
CA PRO A 428 -9.08 -41.15 -26.19
C PRO A 428 -9.34 -40.78 -24.72
N ARG A 429 -10.22 -41.61 -24.13
CA ARG A 429 -10.20 -42.24 -22.78
C ARG A 429 -9.54 -41.51 -21.59
N ALA A 430 -10.38 -41.31 -20.57
CA ALA A 430 -10.03 -40.88 -19.22
C ALA A 430 -9.07 -41.84 -18.48
N PRO A 431 -8.14 -41.32 -17.65
CA PRO A 431 -7.36 -42.15 -16.74
C PRO A 431 -8.13 -42.46 -15.44
N ARG A 432 -7.97 -43.72 -15.00
CA ARG A 432 -8.62 -44.37 -13.85
C ARG A 432 -8.15 -43.79 -12.51
N ARG A 433 -9.10 -43.64 -11.57
CA ARG A 433 -8.87 -43.33 -10.15
C ARG A 433 -8.03 -44.43 -9.47
N PRO A 434 -7.01 -44.08 -8.65
CA PRO A 434 -6.44 -45.03 -7.70
C PRO A 434 -7.23 -45.07 -6.39
N ALA A 435 -7.21 -46.26 -5.78
CA ALA A 435 -8.04 -46.71 -4.67
C ALA A 435 -7.83 -45.96 -3.35
N ARG A 436 -8.93 -45.79 -2.61
CA ARG A 436 -8.98 -45.31 -1.23
C ARG A 436 -8.28 -46.29 -0.29
N ARG A 437 -7.12 -45.92 0.24
CA ARG A 437 -6.49 -46.61 1.39
C ARG A 437 -7.09 -46.05 2.68
N ARG A 438 -7.85 -46.86 3.40
CA ARG A 438 -8.35 -46.56 4.75
C ARG A 438 -7.17 -46.53 5.73
N LEU A 439 -6.92 -45.38 6.35
CA LEU A 439 -6.04 -45.28 7.53
C LEU A 439 -6.92 -45.25 8.79
N ARG A 440 -6.64 -46.15 9.73
CA ARG A 440 -7.21 -46.19 11.07
C ARG A 440 -6.65 -45.03 11.91
N PRO A 441 -7.42 -44.44 12.84
CA PRO A 441 -6.91 -43.43 13.75
C PRO A 441 -6.06 -44.06 14.87
N LEU A 442 -4.87 -43.51 15.08
CA LEU A 442 -4.06 -43.76 16.28
C LEU A 442 -4.59 -42.89 17.43
N SER A 443 -4.89 -43.54 18.54
CA SER A 443 -5.29 -42.98 19.82
C SER A 443 -4.07 -42.58 20.66
N GLY A 444 -4.19 -41.47 21.38
CA GLY A 444 -3.23 -40.98 22.39
C GLY A 444 -2.67 -39.62 21.99
N GLY A 445 -2.76 -38.54 22.75
CA GLY A 445 -3.26 -38.33 24.09
C GLY A 445 -2.57 -37.06 24.61
N ALA A 446 -3.31 -35.99 24.87
CA ALA A 446 -2.95 -34.89 25.78
C ALA A 446 -4.06 -33.85 25.77
N ARG A 447 -4.84 -33.76 26.87
CA ARG A 447 -5.73 -32.62 27.14
C ARG A 447 -5.00 -31.66 28.07
N PRO A 448 -5.03 -30.33 27.83
CA PRO A 448 -4.50 -29.37 28.80
C PRO A 448 -5.43 -29.22 30.01
N ARG A 449 -4.81 -29.13 31.19
CA ARG A 449 -5.44 -29.00 32.51
C ARG A 449 -6.19 -27.67 32.64
N VAL A 450 -7.46 -27.74 33.04
CA VAL A 450 -8.23 -26.61 33.55
C VAL A 450 -7.84 -26.35 35.01
N VAL A 451 -7.34 -25.15 35.30
CA VAL A 451 -7.11 -24.67 36.67
C VAL A 451 -8.44 -24.23 37.26
N ARG A 452 -8.94 -24.96 38.28
CA ARG A 452 -10.07 -24.52 39.12
C ARG A 452 -9.52 -23.98 40.44
N HIS A 453 -9.81 -22.71 40.75
CA HIS A 453 -9.58 -22.15 42.07
C HIS A 453 -10.51 -22.80 43.11
N ARG A 454 -9.92 -23.38 44.15
CA ARG A 454 -10.59 -23.83 45.38
C ARG A 454 -10.92 -22.61 46.26
N ARG A 455 -12.19 -22.44 46.64
CA ARG A 455 -12.58 -21.72 47.87
C ARG A 455 -12.90 -22.76 48.96
N ARG A 456 -12.25 -22.62 50.13
CA ARG A 456 -12.61 -23.24 51.43
C ARG A 456 -14.01 -22.68 51.82
N GLY A 457 -15.06 -23.41 52.24
CA GLY A 457 -15.21 -24.38 53.34
C GLY A 457 -15.23 -23.62 54.68
N GLY A 458 -16.28 -23.52 55.51
CA GLY A 458 -17.66 -24.06 55.62
C GLY A 458 -18.40 -23.23 56.73
N PRO A 459 -19.29 -23.76 57.59
CA PRO A 459 -20.11 -24.98 57.52
C PRO A 459 -21.62 -24.75 57.83
N GLY A 460 -22.46 -25.75 57.59
CA GLY A 460 -23.57 -26.06 58.51
C GLY A 460 -24.99 -26.22 57.96
N ARG A 461 -25.43 -27.48 57.98
CA ARG A 461 -26.80 -28.03 58.11
C ARG A 461 -27.63 -28.30 56.83
N ARG A 462 -27.91 -29.60 56.67
CA ARG A 462 -28.89 -30.32 55.84
C ARG A 462 -30.21 -30.52 56.65
N PRO A 463 -31.26 -31.22 56.16
CA PRO A 463 -31.85 -31.37 54.81
C PRO A 463 -33.41 -31.25 54.81
N GLY A 464 -34.04 -31.31 53.62
CA GLY A 464 -35.48 -31.58 53.43
C GLY A 464 -35.89 -31.13 52.02
N ALA A 465 -35.93 -32.03 51.04
CA ALA A 465 -37.02 -32.95 50.67
C ALA A 465 -38.20 -32.24 49.97
N ASP A 466 -38.56 -32.83 48.82
CA ASP A 466 -39.85 -32.81 48.14
C ASP A 466 -40.22 -31.67 47.16
N ARG A 467 -40.15 -32.03 45.87
CA ARG A 467 -41.14 -31.73 44.82
C ARG A 467 -42.46 -32.46 45.17
N PRO A 468 -43.67 -32.06 44.72
CA PRO A 468 -43.94 -31.90 43.28
C PRO A 468 -45.03 -30.90 42.82
N ALA A 469 -44.99 -30.68 41.51
CA ALA A 469 -46.07 -30.58 40.50
C ALA A 469 -47.28 -29.63 40.63
N ASP A 470 -47.59 -29.09 39.44
CA ASP A 470 -48.88 -28.74 38.86
C ASP A 470 -49.60 -27.44 39.24
N GLY A 471 -50.17 -26.84 38.19
CA GLY A 471 -51.32 -25.96 38.29
C GLY A 471 -51.22 -24.73 37.38
N GLY A 472 -51.82 -24.81 36.21
CA GLY A 472 -51.81 -23.77 35.19
C GLY A 472 -52.57 -22.49 35.55
N GLY A 473 -52.48 -21.51 34.65
CA GLY A 473 -53.50 -20.48 34.50
C GLY A 473 -52.95 -19.07 34.27
N GLY A 474 -53.26 -18.51 33.10
CA GLY A 474 -53.52 -17.08 32.97
C GLY A 474 -52.37 -16.20 32.47
N VAL A 475 -52.34 -15.98 31.16
CA VAL A 475 -51.89 -14.71 30.56
C VAL A 475 -53.10 -13.76 30.63
N PRO A 476 -52.97 -12.53 31.15
CA PRO A 476 -52.73 -11.40 30.23
C PRO A 476 -51.91 -10.23 30.83
N GLY A 477 -51.22 -9.51 29.93
CA GLY A 477 -50.89 -8.10 30.20
C GLY A 477 -49.54 -7.65 29.69
N LEU A 478 -49.47 -7.29 28.41
CA LEU A 478 -48.51 -6.29 27.95
C LEU A 478 -48.72 -5.00 28.76
N ARG A 479 -47.66 -4.51 29.42
CA ARG A 479 -47.54 -3.09 29.76
C ARG A 479 -46.23 -2.53 29.25
N ALA A 480 -46.41 -1.55 28.38
CA ALA A 480 -45.40 -0.70 27.77
C ALA A 480 -44.49 -0.05 28.81
N VAL A 481 -43.20 -0.04 28.53
CA VAL A 481 -42.23 0.83 29.21
C VAL A 481 -42.40 2.23 28.61
N ARG A 482 -42.90 3.16 29.44
CA ARG A 482 -42.99 4.59 29.11
C ARG A 482 -41.61 5.22 29.09
N ALA A 483 -41.34 5.96 28.01
CA ALA A 483 -40.26 6.94 27.92
C ALA A 483 -40.50 8.10 28.91
N VAL A 484 -39.41 8.57 29.52
CA VAL A 484 -39.36 9.79 30.34
C VAL A 484 -38.91 10.95 29.45
N PRO A 485 -39.65 12.07 29.35
CA PRO A 485 -39.19 13.26 28.64
C PRO A 485 -38.43 14.19 29.60
N LEU A 486 -37.28 14.69 29.19
CA LEU A 486 -36.67 15.90 29.75
C LEU A 486 -36.83 17.03 28.73
N ARG A 487 -37.80 17.92 29.00
CA ARG A 487 -37.81 19.29 28.47
C ARG A 487 -37.29 20.22 29.56
N GLY A 488 -36.48 21.19 29.15
CA GLY A 488 -36.01 22.30 29.95
C GLY A 488 -35.31 23.29 29.04
N ASP A 489 -36.10 24.10 28.35
CA ASP A 489 -35.67 25.27 27.60
C ASP A 489 -35.09 26.33 28.53
N LEU A 490 -34.01 27.01 28.10
CA LEU A 490 -33.73 28.40 28.46
C LEU A 490 -32.79 28.99 27.40
N ALA A 491 -33.39 29.74 26.47
CA ALA A 491 -32.71 30.68 25.60
C ALA A 491 -32.86 32.09 26.20
N VAL A 492 -31.76 32.83 26.33
CA VAL A 492 -31.79 34.30 26.39
C VAL A 492 -30.64 34.86 25.54
N HIS A 493 -31.02 35.83 24.70
CA HIS A 493 -30.20 36.60 23.77
C HIS A 493 -29.15 37.51 24.44
N GLY A 494 -28.10 37.83 23.66
CA GLY A 494 -27.27 39.02 23.87
C GLY A 494 -26.17 39.15 22.82
N ARG A 495 -26.42 39.93 21.75
CA ARG A 495 -25.39 40.43 20.82
C ARG A 495 -24.73 41.71 21.38
N ILE A 496 -23.58 42.05 20.75
CA ILE A 496 -22.89 43.37 20.64
C ILE A 496 -21.81 43.55 21.76
N ARG A 497 -20.49 43.66 21.52
CA ARG A 497 -19.71 44.60 20.66
C ARG A 497 -18.20 44.26 20.71
N ARG A 498 -17.46 44.81 19.76
CA ARG A 498 -15.99 44.83 19.61
C ARG A 498 -15.29 45.61 20.74
N ASP A 499 -14.09 45.17 21.10
CA ASP A 499 -12.84 45.91 21.35
C ASP A 499 -11.86 44.88 21.99
N GLY A 500 -10.73 44.51 21.40
CA GLY A 500 -9.51 45.31 21.37
C GLY A 500 -8.69 45.07 22.64
N LEU A 501 -7.65 44.20 22.58
CA LEU A 501 -6.33 44.36 23.22
C LEU A 501 -5.57 43.01 23.39
N HIS A 502 -4.39 42.97 22.78
CA HIS A 502 -3.27 42.05 23.04
C HIS A 502 -2.76 42.17 24.49
N PRO A 503 -2.03 41.16 25.02
CA PRO A 503 -0.58 41.34 25.05
C PRO A 503 0.26 40.08 24.77
N ALA A 504 1.35 40.30 24.04
CA ALA A 504 2.47 39.38 23.85
C ALA A 504 3.37 39.33 25.10
N ARG A 505 3.85 38.15 25.47
CA ARG A 505 4.99 37.97 26.40
C ARG A 505 6.26 37.66 25.60
N ARG A 506 7.14 38.67 25.49
CA ARG A 506 8.54 38.53 25.05
C ARG A 506 9.40 38.15 26.25
N LEU A 507 10.15 37.06 26.15
CA LEU A 507 11.31 36.78 27.02
C LEU A 507 12.59 37.24 26.32
N ARG A 508 13.34 38.08 27.03
CA ARG A 508 14.56 38.77 26.58
C ARG A 508 15.76 37.82 26.60
N ARG A 509 16.55 37.82 25.52
CA ARG A 509 17.98 37.44 25.53
C ARG A 509 18.83 38.70 25.72
N PRO A 510 19.96 38.66 26.45
CA PRO A 510 20.94 39.73 26.40
C PRO A 510 21.98 39.47 25.30
N ARG A 511 22.30 40.51 24.51
CA ARG A 511 23.49 40.62 23.66
C ARG A 511 24.63 41.23 24.46
N ARG A 512 25.86 40.72 24.32
CA ARG A 512 27.11 41.51 24.37
C ARG A 512 28.05 41.02 23.27
N GLY A 513 28.71 41.98 22.64
CA GLY A 513 29.40 41.89 21.34
C GLY A 513 30.84 41.36 21.36
N PRO A 514 31.61 41.62 20.29
CA PRO A 514 32.77 40.83 19.89
C PRO A 514 34.10 41.37 20.45
N GLY A 515 35.08 40.48 20.63
CA GLY A 515 36.45 40.80 21.00
C GLY A 515 37.39 39.67 20.59
N ALA A 516 38.47 40.04 19.91
CA ALA A 516 39.37 39.16 19.17
C ALA A 516 40.48 38.49 20.03
N ALA A 517 41.05 37.44 19.42
CA ALA A 517 42.46 36.99 19.48
C ALA A 517 42.97 36.06 20.60
N ALA A 518 43.79 35.11 20.13
CA ALA A 518 44.92 34.39 20.76
C ALA A 518 44.67 33.09 21.55
N ALA A 519 45.14 31.98 20.96
CA ALA A 519 45.74 30.82 21.65
C ALA A 519 47.22 31.15 22.02
N PRO A 520 48.04 30.32 22.72
CA PRO A 520 47.85 28.91 23.08
C PRO A 520 48.41 28.44 24.48
N ALA A 521 48.29 27.11 24.70
CA ALA A 521 49.15 26.23 25.51
C ALA A 521 49.01 26.17 27.05
N GLY A 522 48.83 24.94 27.56
CA GLY A 522 48.96 24.62 28.99
C GLY A 522 48.67 23.16 29.35
N ARG A 523 49.70 22.31 29.29
CA ARG A 523 49.72 20.92 29.79
C ARG A 523 49.35 20.83 31.28
N ARG A 524 48.68 19.75 31.70
CA ARG A 524 49.00 19.03 32.96
C ARG A 524 48.54 17.56 32.91
N ARG A 525 49.51 16.68 33.15
CA ARG A 525 49.39 15.22 33.38
C ARG A 525 49.03 14.94 34.85
N ARG A 526 48.42 13.77 35.12
CA ARG A 526 48.78 12.75 36.15
C ARG A 526 47.67 11.67 36.18
N SER A 527 47.91 10.44 35.72
CA SER A 527 48.43 9.25 36.48
C SER A 527 47.45 8.75 37.54
N ALA A 528 47.23 7.48 37.84
CA ALA A 528 47.57 6.14 37.34
C ALA A 528 46.79 5.18 38.28
N GLY A 529 46.43 3.98 37.83
CA GLY A 529 45.84 2.96 38.72
C GLY A 529 45.81 1.59 38.05
N ARG A 530 46.86 0.80 38.30
CA ARG A 530 47.06 -0.59 37.83
C ARG A 530 46.39 -1.59 38.79
N ARG A 531 45.69 -2.59 38.22
CA ARG A 531 45.80 -4.09 38.37
C ARG A 531 45.90 -4.71 39.79
N PRO A 532 45.59 -6.02 40.02
CA PRO A 532 45.91 -7.14 39.13
C PRO A 532 44.96 -8.37 39.11
N ALA A 533 45.39 -9.32 38.28
CA ALA A 533 44.86 -10.67 38.05
C ALA A 533 45.48 -11.72 39.00
N GLY A 534 44.81 -12.87 39.13
CA GLY A 534 45.37 -14.21 39.41
C GLY A 534 44.40 -15.24 38.81
N ALA A 535 44.72 -16.14 37.87
CA ALA A 535 45.79 -17.13 37.70
C ALA A 535 45.55 -18.45 38.48
N GLY A 536 45.39 -19.55 37.74
CA GLY A 536 45.43 -20.94 38.22
C GLY A 536 44.71 -21.93 37.27
N ARG A 537 45.25 -22.27 36.09
CA ARG A 537 46.18 -23.38 35.73
C ARG A 537 45.62 -24.83 35.74
N ARG A 538 45.70 -25.43 34.52
CA ARG A 538 46.09 -26.83 34.16
C ARG A 538 45.07 -27.95 34.46
N GLY A 539 44.91 -29.01 33.65
CA GLY A 539 45.63 -29.50 32.47
C GLY A 539 44.78 -30.54 31.69
N ARG A 540 45.02 -30.65 30.38
CA ARG A 540 45.68 -31.78 29.67
C ARG A 540 44.77 -32.96 29.24
N ARG A 541 44.73 -33.09 27.90
CA ARG A 541 44.84 -34.30 27.05
C ARG A 541 43.63 -35.23 26.87
N GLY A 542 43.30 -35.41 25.58
CA GLY A 542 43.15 -36.74 24.98
C GLY A 542 41.80 -36.98 24.29
N GLY A 543 41.83 -37.37 23.01
CA GLY A 543 40.71 -38.09 22.39
C GLY A 543 40.27 -37.60 21.02
N THR A 544 41.01 -37.97 19.99
CA THR A 544 40.57 -38.00 18.59
C THR A 544 39.45 -39.04 18.39
N GLY A 545 38.41 -38.69 17.64
CA GLY A 545 37.40 -39.64 17.16
C GLY A 545 36.65 -39.09 15.94
N ARG A 546 37.06 -39.54 14.74
CA ARG A 546 36.33 -39.39 13.47
C ARG A 546 35.24 -40.48 13.35
N GLY A 547 34.16 -40.16 12.64
CA GLY A 547 33.18 -41.11 12.08
C GLY A 547 31.83 -40.41 11.87
N ALA A 548 31.52 -39.83 10.70
CA ALA A 548 31.09 -40.47 9.44
C ALA A 548 29.72 -41.18 9.49
N ARG A 549 28.74 -40.51 8.87
CA ARG A 549 27.64 -41.00 8.00
C ARG A 549 26.48 -41.85 8.54
N ALA A 550 25.34 -41.50 7.93
CA ALA A 550 24.14 -42.28 7.59
C ALA A 550 22.97 -42.27 8.59
N GLY A 551 21.81 -41.86 8.06
CA GLY A 551 20.50 -41.76 8.71
C GLY A 551 19.62 -40.80 7.92
#